data_AF-A0A1J5E584-F1
#
_entry.id   AF-A0A1J5E584-F1
#
_cell.length_a   1.000
_cell.length_b   1.000
_cell.length_c   1.000
_cell.angle_alpha   90.00
_cell.angle_beta   90.00
_cell.angle_gamma   90.00
#
_symmetry.space_group_name_H-M   'P 1'
#
loop_
_entity.id
_entity.type
_entity.pdbx_description
1 polymer ?
#
loop_
_entity_poly.entity_id
_entity_poly.type
_entity_poly.pdbx_seq_one_letter_code
_entity_poly.pdbx_strand_id
1 'polypeptide(L)'
;MVSLLVCVSLAACASACDDGGKETQPTDVAVDVTANDTTVELDTPPEVIDDVATTPDVTTSDVTTTDSTTDTPDQTEGCTASGYTAIEEKATATWGTIVQYSGNSDTIAPLDTLSIQLYYGATPETLSGPGTVELDADPADQNYQTCTTCVLIYVSTKVFYATAGTLTVTTMGSTDGSLFKGTLTNLKLEEVTIDSDYLSTPVVDGATWCIDSYPFSTKINPIK
;
A
#
# COMPACT_ATOMS: atom_id res chain seq x y z
N MET A 1 -0.64 -36.57 -33.47
CA MET A 1 -1.17 -36.19 -32.14
C MET A 1 -2.58 -35.71 -32.36
N VAL A 2 -3.57 -36.47 -31.87
CA VAL A 2 -5.00 -36.25 -32.12
C VAL A 2 -5.50 -35.21 -31.14
N SER A 3 -5.95 -34.07 -31.66
CA SER A 3 -6.52 -32.97 -30.88
C SER A 3 -7.97 -33.29 -30.54
N LEU A 4 -8.25 -33.51 -29.26
CA LEU A 4 -9.58 -33.83 -28.75
C LEU A 4 -10.27 -32.52 -28.33
N LEU A 5 -11.17 -32.04 -29.17
CA LEU A 5 -11.99 -30.85 -28.92
C LEU A 5 -13.19 -31.25 -28.04
N VAL A 6 -13.17 -30.88 -26.76
CA VAL A 6 -14.29 -31.10 -25.84
C VAL A 6 -15.19 -29.86 -25.84
N CYS A 7 -16.38 -29.99 -26.45
CA CYS A 7 -17.46 -29.00 -26.31
C CYS A 7 -18.16 -29.19 -24.96
N VAL A 8 -18.03 -28.22 -24.06
CA VAL A 8 -18.85 -28.13 -22.85
C VAL A 8 -20.08 -27.28 -23.17
N SER A 9 -21.27 -27.90 -23.06
CA SER A 9 -22.57 -27.26 -23.21
C SER A 9 -22.95 -26.45 -21.96
N LEU A 10 -23.18 -25.15 -22.13
CA LEU A 10 -23.76 -24.25 -21.12
C LEU A 10 -25.26 -24.55 -20.94
N ALA A 11 -25.66 -24.95 -19.74
CA ALA A 11 -27.07 -25.00 -19.34
C ALA A 11 -27.44 -23.68 -18.64
N ALA A 12 -28.32 -22.90 -19.26
CA ALA A 12 -28.89 -21.69 -18.68
C ALA A 12 -30.04 -22.08 -17.73
N CYS A 13 -29.88 -21.82 -16.44
CA CYS A 13 -30.96 -21.90 -15.46
C CYS A 13 -31.48 -20.48 -15.22
N ALA A 14 -32.61 -20.16 -15.84
CA ALA A 14 -33.43 -19.00 -15.49
C ALA A 14 -34.32 -19.37 -14.29
N SER A 15 -34.21 -18.63 -13.18
CA SER A 15 -35.19 -18.60 -12.10
C SER A 15 -35.32 -17.13 -11.68
N ALA A 16 -36.36 -16.45 -12.16
CA ALA A 16 -37.67 -16.33 -11.52
C ALA A 16 -37.67 -15.14 -10.56
N CYS A 17 -38.36 -14.10 -11.01
CA CYS A 17 -38.66 -12.86 -10.31
C CYS A 17 -39.43 -13.13 -9.02
N ASP A 18 -38.98 -12.55 -7.90
CA ASP A 18 -39.83 -12.32 -6.74
C ASP A 18 -39.99 -10.80 -6.59
N ASP A 19 -41.24 -10.38 -6.72
CA ASP A 19 -41.74 -9.00 -6.70
C ASP A 19 -42.57 -8.85 -5.41
N GLY A 20 -42.15 -8.00 -4.48
CA GLY A 20 -42.97 -7.74 -3.29
C GLY A 20 -42.24 -7.14 -2.10
N GLY A 21 -41.94 -5.84 -2.14
CA GLY A 21 -41.41 -5.13 -0.98
C GLY A 21 -41.56 -3.62 -1.06
N LYS A 22 -42.80 -3.13 -0.92
CA LYS A 22 -43.06 -1.72 -0.64
C LYS A 22 -42.57 -1.42 0.79
N GLU A 23 -41.41 -0.78 0.91
CA GLU A 23 -41.05 -0.06 2.13
C GLU A 23 -41.00 1.45 1.89
N THR A 24 -41.49 2.12 2.91
CA THR A 24 -41.96 3.50 2.99
C THR A 24 -40.84 4.52 2.96
N GLN A 25 -41.00 5.56 2.14
CA GLN A 25 -40.22 6.80 2.18
C GLN A 25 -40.19 7.39 3.59
N PRO A 26 -39.01 7.65 4.18
CA PRO A 26 -38.91 8.62 5.26
C PRO A 26 -39.11 10.03 4.70
N THR A 27 -40.07 10.73 5.30
CA THR A 27 -40.41 12.14 5.13
C THR A 27 -39.18 13.04 5.20
N ASP A 28 -39.02 13.88 4.18
CA ASP A 28 -38.15 15.06 4.15
C ASP A 28 -38.50 15.99 5.31
N VAL A 29 -37.59 16.10 6.28
CA VAL A 29 -37.56 17.22 7.22
C VAL A 29 -36.59 18.24 6.65
N ALA A 30 -37.14 19.26 5.99
CA ALA A 30 -36.41 20.46 5.64
C ALA A 30 -36.02 21.19 6.95
N VAL A 31 -34.76 21.06 7.36
CA VAL A 31 -34.17 21.93 8.38
C VAL A 31 -33.62 23.16 7.68
N ASP A 32 -34.38 24.23 7.78
CA ASP A 32 -33.98 25.61 7.47
C ASP A 32 -32.93 26.06 8.49
N VAL A 33 -31.64 25.93 8.13
CA VAL A 33 -30.55 26.54 8.90
C VAL A 33 -30.29 27.92 8.33
N THR A 34 -30.94 28.89 8.96
CA THR A 34 -30.66 30.32 8.91
C THR A 34 -29.15 30.59 8.90
N ALA A 35 -28.73 31.35 7.89
CA ALA A 35 -27.41 31.92 7.74
C ALA A 35 -26.97 32.66 9.01
N ASN A 36 -25.83 32.25 9.57
CA ASN A 36 -25.05 33.10 10.46
C ASN A 36 -23.74 33.44 9.74
N ASP A 37 -23.84 34.54 8.99
CA ASP A 37 -22.74 35.28 8.39
C ASP A 37 -21.91 35.91 9.52
N THR A 38 -20.77 35.30 9.81
CA THR A 38 -19.73 35.92 10.65
C THR A 38 -18.46 35.98 9.83
N THR A 39 -18.33 37.03 9.03
CA THR A 39 -17.06 37.49 8.48
C THR A 39 -16.11 37.84 9.62
N VAL A 40 -15.12 36.98 9.85
CA VAL A 40 -13.95 37.34 10.65
C VAL A 40 -12.82 37.66 9.68
N GLU A 41 -12.67 38.94 9.36
CA GLU A 41 -11.45 39.49 8.79
C GLU A 41 -10.34 39.35 9.84
N LEU A 42 -9.37 38.47 9.60
CA LEU A 42 -8.12 38.47 10.37
C LEU A 42 -7.04 39.18 9.57
N ASP A 43 -6.76 40.37 10.09
CA ASP A 43 -5.70 41.32 9.81
C ASP A 43 -4.36 40.67 9.41
N THR A 44 -3.81 41.14 8.29
CA THR A 44 -2.47 40.80 7.82
C THR A 44 -1.47 41.76 8.49
N PRO A 45 -0.52 41.30 9.32
CA PRO A 45 0.52 42.19 9.83
C PRO A 45 1.54 42.55 8.72
N PRO A 46 2.12 43.75 8.78
CA PRO A 46 2.95 44.33 7.71
C PRO A 46 4.32 43.68 7.56
N GLU A 47 4.84 43.74 6.33
CA GLU A 47 6.23 43.48 5.97
C GLU A 47 7.20 44.31 6.84
N VAL A 48 8.13 43.63 7.49
CA VAL A 48 9.34 44.25 8.03
C VAL A 48 10.50 43.85 7.12
N ILE A 49 10.94 44.81 6.33
CA ILE A 49 12.22 44.83 5.66
C ILE A 49 13.23 45.29 6.71
N ASP A 50 14.24 44.47 7.01
CA ASP A 50 15.44 44.96 7.71
C ASP A 50 16.69 44.45 6.98
N ASP A 51 17.46 45.43 6.54
CA ASP A 51 18.62 45.35 5.67
C ASP A 51 19.80 45.91 6.47
N VAL A 52 20.58 45.05 7.16
CA VAL A 52 21.82 45.47 7.83
C VAL A 52 22.89 44.37 7.88
N ALA A 53 23.93 44.59 7.08
CA ALA A 53 25.38 44.46 7.33
C ALA A 53 26.04 43.12 7.80
N THR A 54 26.82 42.54 6.87
CA THR A 54 28.29 42.34 6.91
C THR A 54 29.02 41.93 8.21
N THR A 55 29.51 40.67 8.23
CA THR A 55 30.76 40.09 8.84
C THR A 55 30.95 40.09 10.37
N PRO A 56 31.44 38.99 11.00
CA PRO A 56 32.81 38.51 10.82
C PRO A 56 33.02 37.00 10.64
N ASP A 57 34.14 36.74 9.98
CA ASP A 57 34.96 35.52 9.94
C ASP A 57 35.03 34.83 11.32
N VAL A 58 34.36 33.68 11.46
CA VAL A 58 34.44 32.83 12.65
C VAL A 58 35.28 31.61 12.35
N THR A 59 36.33 31.52 13.13
CA THR A 59 37.42 30.57 13.14
C THR A 59 36.92 29.12 13.14
N THR A 60 37.44 28.38 12.16
CA THR A 60 37.44 26.92 12.06
C THR A 60 37.76 26.28 13.41
N SER A 61 36.75 25.71 14.05
CA SER A 61 36.94 24.75 15.13
C SER A 61 36.89 23.36 14.52
N ASP A 62 38.01 22.64 14.63
CA ASP A 62 38.14 21.22 14.33
C ASP A 62 37.07 20.44 15.10
N VAL A 63 35.93 20.20 14.45
CA VAL A 63 34.98 19.17 14.85
C VAL A 63 35.66 17.86 14.50
N THR A 64 36.19 17.19 15.52
CA THR A 64 36.52 15.77 15.45
C THR A 64 35.20 15.02 15.28
N THR A 65 34.80 14.86 14.02
CA THR A 65 33.70 14.00 13.60
C THR A 65 34.03 12.61 14.10
N THR A 66 33.45 12.25 15.24
CA THR A 66 33.48 10.89 15.74
C THR A 66 32.57 10.12 14.79
N ASP A 67 33.18 9.50 13.79
CA ASP A 67 32.55 8.55 12.87
C ASP A 67 31.99 7.41 13.73
N SER A 68 30.79 7.61 14.26
CA SER A 68 29.96 6.53 14.77
C SER A 68 29.36 5.84 13.55
N THR A 69 30.20 5.08 12.85
CA THR A 69 29.75 4.03 11.93
C THR A 69 29.11 2.97 12.81
N THR A 70 27.88 3.25 13.26
CA THR A 70 26.97 2.20 13.66
C THR A 70 26.61 1.53 12.35
N ASP A 71 27.46 0.60 11.92
CA ASP A 71 27.23 -0.25 10.76
C ASP A 71 25.89 -0.92 11.01
N THR A 72 24.84 -0.36 10.41
CA THR A 72 23.54 -1.00 10.41
C THR A 72 23.76 -2.28 9.62
N PRO A 73 23.55 -3.46 10.22
CA PRO A 73 23.83 -4.72 9.55
C PRO A 73 23.10 -4.72 8.21
N ASP A 74 23.86 -5.01 7.15
CA ASP A 74 23.34 -5.09 5.78
C ASP A 74 22.31 -6.23 5.73
N GLN A 75 21.03 -5.85 5.69
CA GLN A 75 19.90 -6.79 5.68
C GLN A 75 19.79 -7.56 4.36
N THR A 76 20.65 -7.28 3.37
CA THR A 76 20.71 -8.05 2.12
C THR A 76 21.50 -9.35 2.26
N GLU A 77 22.22 -9.57 3.36
CA GLU A 77 23.01 -10.79 3.56
C GLU A 77 22.10 -12.02 3.70
N GLY A 78 22.24 -12.98 2.76
CA GLY A 78 21.48 -14.23 2.75
C GLY A 78 20.22 -14.23 1.89
N CYS A 79 19.95 -13.14 1.15
CA CYS A 79 18.80 -13.06 0.25
C CYS A 79 19.15 -13.56 -1.15
N THR A 80 18.25 -14.31 -1.79
CA THR A 80 18.47 -14.83 -3.16
C THR A 80 18.41 -13.71 -4.19
N ALA A 81 17.53 -12.73 -3.96
CA ALA A 81 17.40 -11.50 -4.73
C ALA A 81 17.38 -10.28 -3.80
N SER A 82 17.76 -9.11 -4.33
CA SER A 82 17.74 -7.86 -3.58
C SER A 82 17.26 -6.67 -4.40
N GLY A 83 16.62 -5.71 -3.72
CA GLY A 83 16.10 -4.47 -4.29
C GLY A 83 14.82 -4.65 -5.12
N TYR A 84 14.15 -3.55 -5.41
CA TYR A 84 13.01 -3.52 -6.33
C TYR A 84 12.83 -2.10 -6.89
N THR A 85 12.54 -2.00 -8.18
CA THR A 85 12.29 -0.72 -8.86
C THR A 85 11.07 -0.88 -9.74
N ALA A 86 10.02 -0.09 -9.48
CA ALA A 86 8.87 -0.04 -10.37
C ALA A 86 9.08 0.96 -11.51
N ILE A 87 8.73 0.54 -12.72
CA ILE A 87 8.61 1.40 -13.92
C ILE A 87 7.19 1.96 -14.02
N GLU A 88 6.18 1.24 -13.53
CA GLU A 88 4.79 1.68 -13.50
C GLU A 88 4.17 1.43 -12.12
N GLU A 89 3.53 2.44 -11.55
CA GLU A 89 2.82 2.34 -10.27
C GLU A 89 1.32 2.56 -10.45
N LYS A 90 0.50 1.71 -9.85
CA LYS A 90 -0.96 1.86 -9.81
C LYS A 90 -1.43 1.66 -8.38
N ALA A 91 -2.39 2.48 -7.96
CA ALA A 91 -3.20 2.19 -6.79
C ALA A 91 -4.68 2.15 -7.20
N THR A 92 -5.46 1.30 -6.56
CA THR A 92 -6.92 1.24 -6.70
C THR A 92 -7.53 1.14 -5.31
N ALA A 93 -8.70 1.73 -5.13
CA ALA A 93 -9.49 1.62 -3.91
C ALA A 93 -10.83 0.98 -4.25
N THR A 94 -11.12 -0.18 -3.66
CA THR A 94 -12.41 -0.85 -3.84
C THR A 94 -13.33 -0.45 -2.70
N TRP A 95 -14.36 0.34 -3.01
CA TRP A 95 -15.42 0.78 -2.10
C TRP A 95 -14.95 1.33 -0.74
N GLY A 96 -13.73 1.88 -0.68
CA GLY A 96 -13.12 2.34 0.57
C GLY A 96 -12.74 1.23 1.56
N THR A 97 -12.88 -0.05 1.19
CA THR A 97 -12.58 -1.20 2.05
C THR A 97 -11.30 -1.92 1.68
N ILE A 98 -10.77 -1.71 0.48
CA ILE A 98 -9.48 -2.27 0.09
C ILE A 98 -8.68 -1.24 -0.69
N VAL A 99 -7.45 -0.93 -0.25
CA VAL A 99 -6.46 -0.23 -1.07
C VAL A 99 -5.46 -1.25 -1.58
N GLN A 100 -5.32 -1.34 -2.90
CA GLN A 100 -4.33 -2.18 -3.55
C GLN A 100 -3.37 -1.31 -4.34
N TYR A 101 -2.08 -1.45 -4.04
CA TYR A 101 -1.00 -0.89 -4.82
C TYR A 101 -0.28 -1.99 -5.59
N SER A 102 0.15 -1.67 -6.81
CA SER A 102 1.02 -2.50 -7.64
C SER A 102 2.13 -1.64 -8.25
N GLY A 103 3.38 -2.01 -8.01
CA GLY A 103 4.56 -1.47 -8.69
C GLY A 103 5.10 -2.51 -9.66
N ASN A 104 4.95 -2.31 -10.97
CA ASN A 104 5.41 -3.23 -12.01
C ASN A 104 6.84 -2.92 -12.44
N SER A 105 7.68 -3.95 -12.60
CA SER A 105 9.08 -3.78 -13.04
C SER A 105 9.23 -3.47 -14.53
N ASP A 106 8.18 -3.64 -15.33
CA ASP A 106 8.12 -3.30 -16.76
C ASP A 106 6.67 -2.93 -17.15
N THR A 107 6.48 -2.48 -18.38
CA THR A 107 5.19 -2.19 -19.01
C THR A 107 4.72 -3.31 -19.95
N ILE A 108 5.58 -4.29 -20.25
CA ILE A 108 5.31 -5.42 -21.14
C ILE A 108 5.67 -6.73 -20.45
N ALA A 109 4.80 -7.73 -20.54
CA ALA A 109 5.06 -9.06 -19.97
C ALA A 109 6.24 -9.78 -20.65
N PRO A 110 6.98 -10.64 -19.93
CA PRO A 110 6.85 -10.91 -18.49
C PRO A 110 7.39 -9.75 -17.65
N LEU A 111 6.63 -9.36 -16.63
CA LEU A 111 7.00 -8.33 -15.66
C LEU A 111 6.85 -8.89 -14.25
N ASP A 112 7.59 -8.31 -13.32
CA ASP A 112 7.46 -8.57 -11.90
C ASP A 112 6.53 -7.52 -11.28
N THR A 113 5.81 -7.89 -10.23
CA THR A 113 4.88 -6.98 -9.56
C THR A 113 5.07 -7.04 -8.05
N LEU A 114 5.47 -5.92 -7.45
CA LEU A 114 5.36 -5.69 -6.01
C LEU A 114 3.94 -5.23 -5.72
N SER A 115 3.25 -5.92 -4.80
CA SER A 115 1.87 -5.63 -4.43
C SER A 115 1.79 -5.30 -2.94
N ILE A 116 1.05 -4.24 -2.60
CA ILE A 116 0.66 -3.91 -1.23
C ILE A 116 -0.87 -3.95 -1.17
N GLN A 117 -1.43 -4.72 -0.24
CA GLN A 117 -2.86 -4.93 -0.12
C GLN A 117 -3.29 -4.61 1.32
N LEU A 118 -4.13 -3.60 1.48
CA LEU A 118 -4.68 -3.16 2.76
C LEU A 118 -6.17 -3.53 2.80
N TYR A 119 -6.59 -4.38 3.74
CA TYR A 119 -7.96 -4.86 3.87
C TYR A 119 -8.64 -4.22 5.09
N TYR A 120 -9.32 -3.08 4.90
CA TYR A 120 -10.02 -2.39 5.98
C TYR A 120 -11.21 -3.21 6.51
N GLY A 121 -11.45 -3.12 7.82
CA GLY A 121 -12.56 -3.81 8.48
C GLY A 121 -12.31 -5.30 8.75
N ALA A 122 -11.14 -5.82 8.39
CA ALA A 122 -10.65 -7.10 8.87
C ALA A 122 -10.19 -7.00 10.35
N THR A 123 -10.10 -8.15 11.01
CA THR A 123 -9.53 -8.29 12.36
C THR A 123 -8.28 -9.17 12.29
N PRO A 124 -7.12 -8.75 12.84
CA PRO A 124 -6.85 -7.50 13.57
C PRO A 124 -7.02 -6.24 12.71
N GLU A 125 -7.26 -5.09 13.35
CA GLU A 125 -7.59 -3.85 12.63
C GLU A 125 -6.39 -3.38 11.78
N THR A 126 -6.59 -3.26 10.46
CA THR A 126 -5.62 -2.65 9.54
C THR A 126 -5.44 -1.16 9.82
N LEU A 127 -4.34 -0.58 9.33
CA LEU A 127 -4.16 0.87 9.22
C LEU A 127 -5.41 1.51 8.60
N SER A 128 -6.15 2.32 9.34
CA SER A 128 -7.33 3.08 8.84
C SER A 128 -7.00 4.52 8.40
N GLY A 129 -5.72 4.89 8.50
CA GLY A 129 -5.17 6.17 8.06
C GLY A 129 -3.64 6.10 7.94
N PRO A 130 -2.95 7.25 7.78
CA PRO A 130 -1.50 7.29 7.85
C PRO A 130 -0.98 6.66 9.14
N GLY A 131 0.11 5.91 9.04
CA GLY A 131 0.67 5.16 10.15
C GLY A 131 1.75 4.18 9.71
N THR A 132 2.23 3.40 10.67
CA THR A 132 3.29 2.42 10.47
C THR A 132 2.82 1.07 10.98
N VAL A 133 3.10 0.03 10.21
CA VAL A 133 2.85 -1.37 10.57
C VAL A 133 4.13 -2.17 10.40
N GLU A 134 4.47 -2.95 11.42
CA GLU A 134 5.52 -3.96 11.32
C GLU A 134 4.91 -5.22 10.68
N LEU A 135 5.46 -5.63 9.56
CA LEU A 135 5.04 -6.83 8.84
C LEU A 135 5.49 -8.05 9.65
N ASP A 136 4.64 -9.08 9.73
CA ASP A 136 4.86 -10.31 10.50
C ASP A 136 4.74 -10.20 12.03
N ALA A 137 4.49 -9.00 12.57
CA ALA A 137 4.39 -8.79 14.02
C ALA A 137 3.17 -9.47 14.65
N ASP A 138 2.04 -9.54 13.91
CA ASP A 138 0.85 -10.28 14.32
C ASP A 138 0.85 -11.68 13.68
N PRO A 139 0.61 -12.76 14.46
CA PRO A 139 0.44 -14.10 13.90
C PRO A 139 -0.63 -14.23 12.80
N ALA A 140 -1.64 -13.34 12.78
CA ALA A 140 -2.63 -13.30 11.71
C ALA A 140 -2.04 -12.77 10.38
N ASP A 141 -0.99 -11.95 10.42
CA ASP A 141 -0.33 -11.43 9.23
C ASP A 141 0.80 -12.36 8.72
N GLN A 142 1.07 -13.48 9.40
CA GLN A 142 2.01 -14.52 8.96
C GLN A 142 1.46 -15.40 7.82
N ASN A 143 0.18 -15.26 7.47
CA ASN A 143 -0.44 -16.02 6.40
C ASN A 143 -1.29 -15.13 5.49
N TYR A 144 -1.19 -15.32 4.17
CA TYR A 144 -1.96 -14.55 3.19
C TYR A 144 -3.48 -14.65 3.43
N GLN A 145 -3.98 -15.79 3.92
CA GLN A 145 -5.40 -16.01 4.18
C GLN A 145 -5.98 -15.05 5.23
N THR A 146 -5.21 -14.74 6.26
CA THR A 146 -5.64 -13.95 7.42
C THR A 146 -5.03 -12.56 7.46
N CYS A 147 -4.13 -12.28 6.53
CA CYS A 147 -3.38 -11.06 6.48
C CYS A 147 -4.26 -9.86 6.15
N THR A 148 -4.06 -8.80 6.91
CA THR A 148 -4.82 -7.56 6.74
C THR A 148 -3.99 -6.46 6.08
N THR A 149 -2.65 -6.54 6.22
CA THR A 149 -1.67 -5.72 5.50
C THR A 149 -0.65 -6.61 4.81
N CYS A 150 -0.87 -6.90 3.54
CA CYS A 150 -0.09 -7.91 2.81
C CYS A 150 0.87 -7.26 1.83
N VAL A 151 2.11 -7.73 1.82
CA VAL A 151 3.13 -7.31 0.86
C VAL A 151 3.63 -8.54 0.14
N LEU A 152 3.50 -8.54 -1.19
CA LEU A 152 3.89 -9.64 -2.05
C LEU A 152 4.76 -9.17 -3.22
N ILE A 153 5.57 -10.08 -3.76
CA ILE A 153 6.19 -9.92 -5.07
C ILE A 153 5.82 -11.12 -5.95
N TYR A 154 5.30 -10.85 -7.14
CA TYR A 154 5.04 -11.85 -8.15
C TYR A 154 6.14 -11.82 -9.20
N VAL A 155 6.82 -12.94 -9.42
CA VAL A 155 7.90 -13.07 -10.42
C VAL A 155 7.68 -14.35 -11.21
N SER A 156 7.29 -14.20 -12.48
CA SER A 156 6.91 -15.32 -13.34
C SER A 156 5.82 -16.20 -12.70
N THR A 157 6.18 -17.37 -12.18
CA THR A 157 5.28 -18.34 -11.52
C THR A 157 5.49 -18.41 -10.00
N LYS A 158 6.42 -17.61 -9.48
CA LYS A 158 6.75 -17.56 -8.06
C LYS A 158 6.03 -16.41 -7.37
N VAL A 159 5.67 -16.64 -6.12
CA VAL A 159 5.12 -15.64 -5.22
C VAL A 159 6.04 -15.54 -4.02
N PHE A 160 6.44 -14.32 -3.68
CA PHE A 160 7.16 -14.02 -2.46
C PHE A 160 6.23 -13.26 -1.53
N TYR A 161 6.18 -13.65 -0.27
CA TYR A 161 5.35 -13.04 0.76
C TYR A 161 6.23 -12.45 1.85
N ALA A 162 5.90 -11.25 2.33
CA ALA A 162 6.69 -10.57 3.35
C ALA A 162 6.62 -11.29 4.69
N THR A 163 7.78 -11.56 5.28
CA THR A 163 7.96 -12.21 6.59
C THR A 163 8.73 -11.32 7.57
N ALA A 164 9.18 -10.15 7.14
CA ALA A 164 9.69 -9.09 8.02
C ALA A 164 9.72 -7.74 7.29
N GLY A 165 9.84 -6.68 8.06
CA GLY A 165 10.02 -5.31 7.56
C GLY A 165 8.90 -4.40 8.01
N THR A 166 8.94 -3.15 7.56
CA THR A 166 8.03 -2.12 8.03
C THR A 166 7.36 -1.43 6.84
N LEU A 167 6.04 -1.31 6.87
CA LEU A 167 5.29 -0.44 5.96
C LEU A 167 4.92 0.85 6.70
N THR A 168 5.36 1.99 6.18
CA THR A 168 4.93 3.31 6.64
C THR A 168 4.09 3.99 5.56
N VAL A 169 2.82 4.24 5.84
CA VAL A 169 1.90 4.97 4.97
C VAL A 169 1.82 6.42 5.45
N THR A 170 2.22 7.36 4.60
CA THR A 170 2.18 8.81 4.89
C THR A 170 0.93 9.48 4.33
N THR A 171 0.36 8.94 3.25
CA THR A 171 -0.93 9.37 2.71
C THR A 171 -1.67 8.13 2.25
N MET A 172 -2.88 7.91 2.76
CA MET A 172 -3.65 6.71 2.45
C MET A 172 -4.43 6.84 1.13
N GLY A 173 -5.00 8.02 0.89
CA GLY A 173 -5.95 8.21 -0.20
C GLY A 173 -7.20 7.34 0.00
N SER A 174 -8.38 7.87 -0.25
CA SER A 174 -9.62 7.10 -0.09
C SER A 174 -10.61 7.30 -1.23
N THR A 175 -10.27 8.17 -2.18
CA THR A 175 -11.10 8.52 -3.33
C THR A 175 -10.28 8.58 -4.60
N ASP A 176 -10.94 8.48 -5.74
CA ASP A 176 -10.31 8.60 -7.04
C ASP A 176 -9.50 9.90 -7.16
N GLY A 177 -8.28 9.78 -7.69
CA GLY A 177 -7.33 10.87 -7.86
C GLY A 177 -6.60 11.30 -6.58
N SER A 178 -7.01 10.82 -5.40
CA SER A 178 -6.27 11.06 -4.15
C SER A 178 -4.97 10.27 -4.12
N LEU A 179 -4.00 10.73 -3.34
CA LEU A 179 -2.64 10.17 -3.31
C LEU A 179 -2.56 9.01 -2.31
N PHE A 180 -1.96 7.89 -2.73
CA PHE A 180 -1.47 6.83 -1.85
C PHE A 180 0.06 6.85 -1.86
N LYS A 181 0.67 7.07 -0.69
CA LYS A 181 2.10 7.32 -0.53
C LYS A 181 2.65 6.70 0.74
N GLY A 182 3.81 6.08 0.65
CA GLY A 182 4.50 5.49 1.78
C GLY A 182 5.88 4.96 1.43
N THR A 183 6.42 4.16 2.34
CA THR A 183 7.73 3.50 2.20
C THR A 183 7.68 2.12 2.84
N LEU A 184 8.22 1.12 2.15
CA LEU A 184 8.61 -0.16 2.74
C LEU A 184 10.08 -0.08 3.14
N THR A 185 10.44 -0.58 4.32
CA THR A 185 11.83 -0.53 4.83
C THR A 185 12.20 -1.89 5.43
N ASN A 186 13.45 -2.31 5.23
CA ASN A 186 14.00 -3.58 5.75
C ASN A 186 13.10 -4.79 5.44
N LEU A 187 12.53 -4.81 4.23
CA LEU A 187 11.57 -5.82 3.82
C LEU A 187 12.29 -7.13 3.50
N LYS A 188 11.86 -8.23 4.11
CA LYS A 188 12.27 -9.57 3.76
C LYS A 188 11.05 -10.37 3.32
N LEU A 189 11.17 -11.04 2.18
CA LEU A 189 10.13 -11.91 1.64
C LEU A 189 10.68 -13.31 1.41
N GLU A 190 9.81 -14.30 1.55
CA GLU A 190 10.09 -15.71 1.30
C GLU A 190 9.17 -16.27 0.22
N GLU A 191 9.68 -17.19 -0.60
CA GLU A 191 8.89 -17.87 -1.62
C GLU A 191 7.80 -18.73 -0.97
N VAL A 192 6.55 -18.52 -1.37
CA VAL A 192 5.38 -19.25 -0.87
C VAL A 192 4.56 -19.82 -2.02
N THR A 193 3.84 -20.90 -1.76
CA THR A 193 2.67 -21.29 -2.55
C THR A 193 1.41 -20.71 -1.89
N ILE A 194 0.41 -20.35 -2.69
CA ILE A 194 -0.91 -19.93 -2.21
C ILE A 194 -1.94 -20.85 -2.86
N ASP A 195 -2.74 -21.53 -2.04
CA ASP A 195 -3.77 -22.46 -2.53
C ASP A 195 -5.11 -21.74 -2.83
N SER A 196 -6.15 -22.53 -3.16
CA SER A 196 -7.48 -22.00 -3.46
C SER A 196 -8.21 -21.41 -2.27
N ASP A 197 -7.79 -21.75 -1.04
CA ASP A 197 -8.34 -21.23 0.20
C ASP A 197 -7.52 -20.03 0.70
N TYR A 198 -6.60 -19.52 -0.14
CA TYR A 198 -5.67 -18.43 0.13
C TYR A 198 -4.61 -18.75 1.20
N LEU A 199 -4.47 -20.02 1.60
CA LEU A 199 -3.46 -20.41 2.58
C LEU A 199 -2.07 -20.31 1.94
N SER A 200 -1.23 -19.43 2.47
CA SER A 200 0.17 -19.35 2.04
C SER A 200 1.02 -20.38 2.78
N THR A 201 1.84 -21.15 2.06
CA THR A 201 2.79 -22.11 2.63
C THR A 201 4.20 -21.82 2.12
N PRO A 202 5.21 -21.66 3.00
CA PRO A 202 6.60 -21.51 2.57
C PRO A 202 7.06 -22.68 1.69
N VAL A 203 7.76 -22.36 0.59
CA VAL A 203 8.41 -23.35 -0.24
C VAL A 203 9.68 -23.83 0.47
N VAL A 204 9.83 -25.15 0.65
CA VAL A 204 11.04 -25.74 1.23
C VAL A 204 12.26 -25.38 0.37
N ASP A 205 13.30 -24.84 1.01
CA ASP A 205 14.48 -24.28 0.34
C ASP A 205 14.12 -23.21 -0.72
N GLY A 206 13.00 -22.53 -0.52
CA GLY A 206 12.49 -21.47 -1.37
C GLY A 206 13.43 -20.26 -1.43
N ALA A 207 13.31 -19.49 -2.50
CA ALA A 207 14.08 -18.27 -2.65
C ALA A 207 13.62 -17.19 -1.65
N THR A 208 14.51 -16.25 -1.37
CA THR A 208 14.26 -15.10 -0.50
C THR A 208 14.55 -13.80 -1.25
N TRP A 209 13.83 -12.73 -0.90
CA TRP A 209 14.00 -11.42 -1.52
C TRP A 209 14.07 -10.34 -0.45
N CYS A 210 15.10 -9.48 -0.51
CA CYS A 210 15.26 -8.40 0.47
C CYS A 210 15.27 -7.02 -0.19
N ILE A 211 14.59 -6.06 0.45
CA ILE A 211 14.49 -4.68 -0.04
C ILE A 211 14.75 -3.74 1.13
N ASP A 212 15.89 -3.06 1.11
CA ASP A 212 16.27 -2.13 2.19
C ASP A 212 15.29 -0.96 2.31
N SER A 213 14.93 -0.38 1.17
CA SER A 213 13.92 0.68 1.10
C SER A 213 13.23 0.73 -0.25
N TYR A 214 11.92 0.93 -0.23
CA TYR A 214 11.10 1.14 -1.41
C TYR A 214 10.05 2.23 -1.14
N PRO A 215 10.33 3.49 -1.54
CA PRO A 215 9.32 4.54 -1.51
C PRO A 215 8.33 4.36 -2.66
N PHE A 216 7.05 4.62 -2.40
CA PHE A 216 6.00 4.61 -3.41
C PHE A 216 5.11 5.85 -3.30
N SER A 217 4.61 6.34 -4.43
CA SER A 217 3.76 7.53 -4.46
C SER A 217 2.93 7.60 -5.75
N THR A 218 1.70 7.10 -5.70
CA THR A 218 0.81 7.07 -6.87
C THR A 218 -0.60 7.55 -6.52
N LYS A 219 -1.37 7.94 -7.55
CA LYS A 219 -2.78 8.31 -7.37
C LYS A 219 -3.65 7.06 -7.41
N ILE A 220 -4.72 7.08 -6.62
CA ILE A 220 -5.77 6.07 -6.69
C ILE A 220 -6.53 6.25 -8.00
N ASN A 221 -6.51 5.20 -8.82
CA ASN A 221 -7.24 5.15 -10.07
C ASN A 221 -8.69 4.73 -9.83
N PRO A 222 -9.65 5.33 -10.55
CA PRO A 222 -11.04 4.87 -10.53
C PRO A 222 -11.14 3.43 -10.99
N ILE A 223 -11.95 2.64 -10.29
CA ILE A 223 -12.39 1.34 -10.78
C ILE A 223 -13.31 1.61 -11.98
N LYS A 224 -12.90 1.13 -13.16
CA LYS A 224 -13.69 1.23 -14.39
C LYS A 224 -14.58 0.00 -14.57
#